data_AF-A0A643FG67-F1
#
_entry.id   AF-A0A643FG67-F1
#
_cell.length_a   1.000
_cell.length_b   1.000
_cell.length_c   1.000
_cell.angle_alpha   90.00
_cell.angle_beta   90.00
_cell.angle_gamma   90.00
#
_symmetry.space_group_name_H-M   'P 1'
#
loop_
_entity.id
_entity.type
_entity.pdbx_description
1 polymer ?
#
loop_
_entity_poly.entity_id
_entity_poly.type
_entity_poly.pdbx_seq_one_letter_code
_entity_poly.pdbx_strand_id
1 'polypeptide(L)'
;MNLFTGEAADELFGGEPPATVRPLLTQAQQAPREEIPPLLWAAQACAPQALSVYYLLYKCHAGRREFTLAEKAARLGLAEAARQAGLSADWRAVTPGCADFAGTGAPRFWLFTLKALAFIAVRSARPDEARALLDQITRLDPQASVGGEVIASLLASMDGSRPG
;
A
#
# COMPACT_ATOMS: atom_id res chain seq x y z
N MET A 1 -6.84 -9.40 -13.13
CA MET A 1 -6.44 -8.03 -12.76
C MET A 1 -4.93 -7.93 -13.00
N ASN A 2 -4.48 -7.07 -13.91
CA ASN A 2 -3.04 -6.96 -14.21
C ASN A 2 -2.31 -6.38 -12.98
N LEU A 3 -1.30 -7.09 -12.48
CA LEU A 3 -0.54 -6.67 -11.30
C LEU A 3 0.21 -5.35 -11.60
N PHE A 4 0.67 -5.22 -12.85
CA PHE A 4 1.55 -4.18 -13.36
C PHE A 4 0.81 -3.10 -14.17
N THR A 5 -0.26 -2.51 -13.63
CA THR A 5 -0.83 -1.26 -14.16
C THR A 5 0.13 -0.08 -13.94
N GLY A 6 1.34 -0.20 -14.50
CA GLY A 6 2.59 0.44 -14.07
C GLY A 6 2.64 1.94 -14.29
N GLU A 7 2.13 2.44 -15.42
CA GLU A 7 2.17 3.88 -15.71
C GLU A 7 1.39 4.70 -14.67
N ALA A 8 0.17 4.29 -14.33
CA ALA A 8 -0.64 5.02 -13.37
C ALA A 8 -0.09 4.95 -11.93
N ALA A 9 0.56 3.85 -11.54
CA ALA A 9 1.14 3.72 -10.20
C ALA A 9 2.44 4.53 -10.06
N ASP A 10 3.29 4.50 -11.09
CA ASP A 10 4.55 5.26 -11.10
C ASP A 10 4.28 6.76 -11.07
N GLU A 11 3.35 7.26 -11.89
CA GLU A 11 2.95 8.68 -11.88
C GLU A 11 2.35 9.14 -10.54
N LEU A 12 1.53 8.30 -9.92
CA LEU A 12 0.89 8.65 -8.64
C LEU A 12 1.87 8.65 -7.46
N PHE A 13 2.94 7.86 -7.50
CA PHE A 13 3.78 7.57 -6.32
C PHE A 13 5.21 8.10 -6.40
N GLY A 14 5.52 8.96 -7.37
CA GLY A 14 6.79 9.72 -7.38
C GLY A 14 7.66 9.49 -8.61
N GLY A 15 7.10 8.96 -9.69
CA GLY A 15 7.74 8.82 -10.99
C GLY A 15 8.24 7.40 -11.28
N GLU A 16 8.95 7.27 -12.40
CA GLU A 16 9.46 5.97 -12.86
C GLU A 16 10.46 5.36 -11.87
N PRO A 17 10.42 4.03 -11.68
CA PRO A 17 11.39 3.35 -10.86
C PRO A 17 12.82 3.51 -11.42
N PRO A 18 13.84 3.52 -10.55
CA PRO A 18 15.24 3.66 -10.96
C PRO A 18 15.63 2.66 -12.05
N ALA A 19 16.51 3.07 -12.97
CA ALA A 19 16.97 2.20 -14.06
C ALA A 19 17.56 0.87 -13.57
N THR A 20 18.12 0.85 -12.36
CA THR A 20 18.71 -0.34 -11.70
C THR A 20 17.72 -1.47 -11.48
N VAL A 21 16.42 -1.18 -11.32
CA VAL A 21 15.39 -2.21 -11.07
C VAL A 21 14.54 -2.54 -12.28
N ARG A 22 14.65 -1.77 -13.38
CA ARG A 22 13.85 -1.99 -14.60
C ARG A 22 13.99 -3.42 -15.15
N PRO A 23 15.20 -4.01 -15.26
CA PRO A 23 15.31 -5.38 -15.76
C PRO A 23 14.56 -6.40 -14.91
N LEU A 24 14.60 -6.26 -13.58
CA LEU A 24 13.89 -7.13 -12.63
C LEU A 24 12.37 -6.97 -12.76
N LEU A 25 11.89 -5.73 -12.93
CA LEU A 25 10.47 -5.46 -13.13
C LEU A 25 9.96 -5.98 -14.48
N THR A 26 10.75 -5.82 -15.55
CA THR A 26 10.44 -6.40 -16.87
C THR A 26 10.40 -7.93 -16.81
N GLN A 27 11.36 -8.55 -16.13
CA GLN A 27 11.36 -10.00 -15.93
C GLN A 27 10.13 -10.44 -15.14
N ALA A 28 9.77 -9.75 -14.06
CA ALA A 28 8.59 -10.06 -13.26
C ALA A 28 7.27 -9.96 -14.04
N GLN A 29 7.19 -9.10 -15.06
CA GLN A 29 6.01 -9.00 -15.92
C GLN A 29 5.81 -10.21 -16.83
N GLN A 30 6.89 -10.90 -17.18
CA GLN A 30 6.89 -12.05 -18.09
C GLN A 30 7.01 -13.38 -17.35
N ALA A 31 7.34 -13.34 -16.05
CA ALA A 31 7.60 -14.52 -15.25
C ALA A 31 6.33 -15.29 -14.86
N PRO A 32 6.44 -16.61 -14.65
CA PRO A 32 5.42 -17.40 -13.96
C PRO A 32 5.06 -16.80 -12.61
N ARG A 33 3.82 -17.03 -12.16
CA ARG A 33 3.24 -16.36 -10.97
C ARG A 33 4.07 -16.59 -9.69
N GLU A 34 4.70 -17.74 -9.57
CA GLU A 34 5.58 -18.18 -8.49
C GLU A 34 6.93 -17.47 -8.45
N GLU A 35 7.43 -17.00 -9.60
CA GLU A 35 8.70 -16.31 -9.73
C GLU A 35 8.56 -14.79 -9.53
N ILE A 36 7.34 -14.25 -9.61
CA ILE A 36 7.09 -12.82 -9.43
C ILE A 36 7.55 -12.32 -8.04
N PRO A 37 7.15 -12.92 -6.90
CA PRO A 37 7.54 -12.40 -5.58
C PRO A 37 9.06 -12.29 -5.36
N PRO A 38 9.90 -13.30 -5.63
CA PRO A 38 11.34 -13.17 -5.44
C PRO A 38 11.95 -12.08 -6.34
N LEU A 39 11.48 -11.90 -7.57
CA LEU A 39 11.93 -10.82 -8.45
C LEU A 39 11.58 -9.43 -7.90
N LEU A 40 10.38 -9.26 -7.34
CA LEU A 40 9.97 -8.00 -6.72
C LEU A 40 10.76 -7.71 -5.42
N TRP A 41 11.06 -8.73 -4.62
CA TRP A 41 11.92 -8.56 -3.43
C TRP A 41 13.37 -8.24 -3.81
N ALA A 42 13.90 -8.85 -4.87
CA ALA A 42 15.20 -8.48 -5.42
C ALA A 42 15.21 -7.02 -5.91
N ALA A 43 14.15 -6.58 -6.60
CA ALA A 43 14.01 -5.19 -7.01
C ALA A 43 13.98 -4.25 -5.80
N GLN A 44 13.26 -4.61 -4.74
CA GLN A 44 13.20 -3.82 -3.50
C GLN A 44 14.58 -3.72 -2.82
N ALA A 45 15.36 -4.80 -2.82
CA ALA A 45 16.72 -4.77 -2.28
C ALA A 45 17.67 -3.87 -3.10
N CYS A 46 17.50 -3.82 -4.42
CA CYS A 46 18.30 -2.97 -5.31
C CYS A 46 17.89 -1.49 -5.29
N ALA A 47 16.62 -1.18 -5.01
CA ALA A 47 16.12 0.19 -4.88
C ALA A 47 15.13 0.32 -3.71
N PRO A 48 15.62 0.35 -2.45
CA PRO A 48 14.76 0.45 -1.27
C PRO A 48 13.96 1.75 -1.18
N GLN A 49 14.29 2.77 -1.98
CA GLN A 49 13.56 4.03 -2.07
C GLN A 49 12.43 4.02 -3.11
N ALA A 50 12.32 2.97 -3.94
CA ALA A 50 11.35 2.93 -5.02
C ALA A 50 9.95 2.53 -4.51
N LEU A 51 9.10 3.52 -4.24
CA LEU A 51 7.76 3.33 -3.67
C LEU A 51 6.86 2.40 -4.51
N SER A 52 6.95 2.47 -5.84
CA SER A 52 6.20 1.59 -6.74
C SER A 52 6.56 0.11 -6.60
N VAL A 53 7.78 -0.23 -6.15
CA VAL A 53 8.15 -1.63 -5.89
C VAL A 53 7.39 -2.17 -4.68
N TYR A 54 7.24 -1.37 -3.61
CA TYR A 54 6.41 -1.74 -2.46
C TYR A 54 4.94 -1.91 -2.84
N TYR A 55 4.41 -1.03 -3.70
CA TYR A 55 3.07 -1.16 -4.29
C TYR A 55 2.88 -2.54 -4.92
N LEU A 56 3.79 -2.93 -5.81
CA LEU A 56 3.73 -4.21 -6.52
C LEU A 56 3.84 -5.39 -5.55
N LEU A 57 4.74 -5.31 -4.56
CA LEU A 57 4.94 -6.36 -3.56
C LEU A 57 3.68 -6.66 -2.75
N TYR A 58 3.09 -5.64 -2.10
CA TYR A 58 1.92 -5.90 -1.26
C TYR A 58 0.71 -6.31 -2.11
N LYS A 59 0.56 -5.78 -3.34
CA LYS A 59 -0.52 -6.16 -4.25
C LYS A 59 -0.36 -7.60 -4.72
N CYS A 60 0.87 -8.03 -4.99
CA CYS A 60 1.19 -9.40 -5.37
C CYS A 60 0.81 -10.36 -4.24
N HIS A 61 1.35 -10.14 -3.04
CA HIS A 61 1.06 -10.98 -1.88
C HIS A 61 -0.41 -10.95 -1.46
N ALA A 62 -1.08 -9.79 -1.49
CA ALA A 62 -2.51 -9.69 -1.19
C ALA A 62 -3.37 -10.46 -2.20
N GLY A 63 -3.04 -10.40 -3.50
CA GLY A 63 -3.68 -11.19 -4.55
C GLY A 63 -3.43 -12.70 -4.42
N ARG A 64 -2.39 -13.09 -3.68
CA ARG A 64 -2.06 -14.47 -3.31
C ARG A 64 -2.66 -14.91 -1.97
N ARG A 65 -3.36 -14.01 -1.26
CA ARG A 65 -3.84 -14.20 0.13
C ARG A 65 -2.71 -14.45 1.13
N GLU A 66 -1.49 -14.05 0.80
CA GLU A 66 -0.31 -14.13 1.67
C GLU A 66 -0.25 -12.88 2.56
N PHE A 67 -1.26 -12.68 3.40
CA PHE A 67 -1.51 -11.41 4.09
C PHE A 67 -0.37 -10.98 5.03
N THR A 68 0.34 -11.91 5.65
CA THR A 68 1.53 -11.61 6.46
C THR A 68 2.65 -10.98 5.62
N LEU A 69 2.89 -11.50 4.41
CA LEU A 69 3.90 -10.96 3.50
C LEU A 69 3.44 -9.65 2.87
N ALA A 70 2.15 -9.53 2.55
CA ALA A 70 1.55 -8.29 2.06
C ALA A 70 1.70 -7.17 3.11
N GLU A 71 1.43 -7.47 4.38
CA GLU A 71 1.59 -6.52 5.48
C GLU A 71 3.05 -6.11 5.67
N LYS A 72 3.99 -7.07 5.61
CA LYS A 72 5.43 -6.77 5.68
C LYS A 72 5.82 -5.77 4.60
N ALA A 73 5.45 -6.03 3.35
CA ALA A 73 5.76 -5.14 2.23
C ALA A 73 5.09 -3.76 2.39
N ALA A 74 3.83 -3.71 2.79
CA ALA A 74 3.09 -2.46 3.01
C ALA A 74 3.69 -1.63 4.16
N ARG A 75 4.09 -2.25 5.28
CA ARG A 75 4.72 -1.53 6.40
C ARG A 75 6.10 -0.97 6.04
N LEU A 76 6.89 -1.70 5.27
CA LEU A 76 8.18 -1.20 4.75
C LEU A 76 7.95 -0.02 3.79
N GLY A 77 6.98 -0.14 2.88
CA GLY A 77 6.61 0.95 1.98
C GLY A 77 6.10 2.18 2.73
N LEU A 78 5.25 2.00 3.75
CA LEU A 78 4.74 3.09 4.59
C LEU A 78 5.88 3.83 5.29
N ALA A 79 6.85 3.10 5.85
CA ALA A 79 8.00 3.69 6.53
C ALA A 79 8.88 4.49 5.55
N GLU A 80 9.16 3.94 4.36
CA GLU A 80 9.96 4.65 3.36
C GLU A 80 9.23 5.89 2.82
N ALA A 81 7.92 5.79 2.60
CA ALA A 81 7.10 6.92 2.18
C ALA A 81 7.04 8.02 3.24
N ALA A 82 6.93 7.64 4.52
CA ALA A 82 7.00 8.58 5.63
C ALA A 82 8.35 9.30 5.66
N ARG A 83 9.45 8.56 5.47
CA ARG A 83 10.80 9.12 5.40
C ARG A 83 10.95 10.12 4.25
N GLN A 84 10.46 9.79 3.05
CA GLN A 84 10.52 10.68 1.88
C GLN A 84 9.61 11.92 2.03
N ALA A 85 8.47 11.78 2.70
CA ALA A 85 7.51 12.86 2.92
C ALA A 85 7.79 13.69 4.18
N GLY A 86 8.80 13.35 4.99
CA GLY A 86 9.08 14.02 6.26
C GLY A 86 8.00 13.80 7.32
N LEU A 87 7.26 12.69 7.25
CA LEU A 87 6.18 12.34 8.18
C LEU A 87 6.70 11.54 9.38
N SER A 88 5.91 11.54 10.46
CA SER A 88 6.15 10.68 11.62
C SER A 88 6.16 9.20 11.25
N ALA A 89 7.04 8.43 11.89
CA ALA A 89 7.06 6.97 11.79
C ALA A 89 5.81 6.32 12.44
N ASP A 90 5.27 6.95 13.49
CA ASP A 90 3.95 6.60 13.99
C ASP A 90 2.88 7.30 13.14
N TRP A 91 2.14 6.50 12.37
CA TRP A 91 1.10 6.99 11.47
C TRP A 91 -0.05 7.69 12.20
N ARG A 92 -0.26 7.38 13.50
CA ARG A 92 -1.31 8.00 14.32
C ARG A 92 -0.98 9.47 14.65
N ALA A 93 0.30 9.82 14.68
CA ALA A 93 0.76 11.17 14.97
C ALA A 93 0.71 12.10 13.75
N VAL A 94 0.48 11.57 12.55
CA VAL A 94 0.34 12.38 11.33
C VAL A 94 -1.00 13.14 11.38
N THR A 95 -0.97 14.43 11.06
CA THR A 95 -2.16 15.29 11.08
C THR A 95 -2.41 15.91 9.71
N PRO A 96 -3.63 16.41 9.44
CA PRO A 96 -3.86 17.28 8.29
C PRO A 96 -2.85 18.44 8.29
N GLY A 97 -2.29 18.76 7.13
CA GLY A 97 -1.26 19.81 6.97
C GLY A 97 0.19 19.34 7.12
N CYS A 98 0.46 18.10 7.56
CA CYS A 98 1.83 17.57 7.57
C CYS A 98 2.41 17.39 6.15
N ALA A 99 1.58 17.13 5.15
CA ALA A 99 1.94 16.99 3.75
C ALA A 99 0.71 17.18 2.84
N ASP A 100 0.93 17.28 1.52
CA ASP A 100 -0.13 17.24 0.52
C ASP A 100 -0.48 15.79 0.15
N PHE A 101 -1.54 15.25 0.77
CA PHE A 101 -2.03 13.89 0.51
C PHE A 101 -2.94 13.78 -0.73
N ALA A 102 -3.32 14.91 -1.32
CA ALA A 102 -4.19 14.96 -2.51
C ALA A 102 -3.38 14.96 -3.82
N GLY A 103 -2.13 15.44 -3.78
CA GLY A 103 -1.19 15.44 -4.90
C GLY A 103 -0.63 14.05 -5.26
N THR A 104 0.58 14.03 -5.82
CA THR A 104 1.32 12.80 -6.18
C THR A 104 2.55 12.63 -5.30
N GLY A 105 3.23 11.49 -5.42
CA GLY A 105 4.49 11.23 -4.73
C GLY A 105 4.34 10.52 -3.39
N ALA A 106 5.34 10.70 -2.53
CA ALA A 106 5.45 9.97 -1.27
C ALA A 106 4.26 10.15 -0.31
N PRO A 107 3.70 11.36 -0.09
CA PRO A 107 2.51 11.50 0.77
C PRO A 107 1.29 10.77 0.22
N ARG A 108 1.09 10.82 -1.10
CA ARG A 108 -0.02 10.13 -1.76
C ARG A 108 0.13 8.61 -1.65
N PHE A 109 1.32 8.10 -1.89
CA PHE A 109 1.62 6.68 -1.71
C PHE A 109 1.47 6.24 -0.26
N TRP A 110 1.91 7.06 0.70
CA TRP A 110 1.76 6.81 2.13
C TRP A 110 0.29 6.62 2.52
N LEU A 111 -0.59 7.54 2.08
CA LEU A 111 -2.03 7.45 2.33
C LEU A 111 -2.65 6.21 1.64
N PHE A 112 -2.25 5.94 0.40
CA PHE A 112 -2.70 4.74 -0.32
C PHE A 112 -2.25 3.45 0.38
N THR A 113 -1.09 3.46 1.02
CA THR A 113 -0.54 2.33 1.77
C THR A 113 -1.29 2.10 3.07
N LEU A 114 -1.75 3.15 3.77
CA LEU A 114 -2.68 2.99 4.90
C LEU A 114 -3.95 2.26 4.47
N LYS A 115 -4.51 2.59 3.30
CA LYS A 115 -5.68 1.89 2.75
C LYS A 115 -5.40 0.42 2.48
N ALA A 116 -4.23 0.10 1.93
CA ALA A 116 -3.80 -1.29 1.72
C ALA A 116 -3.68 -2.04 3.06
N LEU A 117 -3.10 -1.42 4.09
CA LEU A 117 -3.01 -1.99 5.43
C LEU A 117 -4.39 -2.21 6.06
N ALA A 118 -5.34 -1.29 5.86
CA ALA A 118 -6.71 -1.45 6.34
C ALA A 118 -7.39 -2.66 5.70
N PHE A 119 -7.25 -2.82 4.39
CA PHE A 119 -7.74 -4.01 3.68
C PHE A 119 -7.11 -5.31 4.21
N ILE A 120 -5.79 -5.32 4.39
CA ILE A 120 -5.05 -6.48 4.91
C ILE A 120 -5.51 -6.81 6.34
N ALA A 121 -5.71 -5.81 7.19
CA ALA A 121 -6.19 -5.98 8.55
C ALA A 121 -7.59 -6.63 8.59
N VAL A 122 -8.52 -6.17 7.75
CA VAL A 122 -9.84 -6.82 7.59
C VAL A 122 -9.69 -8.28 7.17
N ARG A 123 -8.90 -8.55 6.14
CA ARG A 123 -8.68 -9.92 5.63
C ARG A 123 -7.94 -10.84 6.62
N SER A 124 -7.28 -10.24 7.60
CA SER A 124 -6.56 -10.93 8.67
C SER A 124 -7.36 -10.96 9.98
N ALA A 125 -8.68 -10.71 9.94
CA ALA A 125 -9.57 -10.70 11.10
C ALA A 125 -9.16 -9.73 12.22
N ARG A 126 -8.58 -8.57 11.86
CA ARG A 126 -8.23 -7.47 12.77
C ARG A 126 -9.09 -6.23 12.49
N PRO A 127 -10.40 -6.27 12.82
CA PRO A 127 -11.33 -5.20 12.46
C PRO A 127 -11.03 -3.87 13.17
N ASP A 128 -10.52 -3.90 14.41
CA ASP A 128 -10.21 -2.68 15.17
C ASP A 128 -9.03 -1.90 14.57
N GLU A 129 -7.99 -2.61 14.11
CA GLU A 129 -6.89 -1.98 13.39
C GLU A 129 -7.35 -1.39 12.06
N ALA A 130 -8.21 -2.11 11.32
CA ALA A 130 -8.77 -1.61 10.08
C ALA A 130 -9.60 -0.34 10.27
N ARG A 131 -10.43 -0.26 11.33
CA ARG A 131 -11.18 0.96 11.67
C ARG A 131 -10.25 2.13 11.97
N ALA A 132 -9.26 1.91 12.83
CA ALA A 132 -8.31 2.97 13.19
C ALA A 132 -7.56 3.52 11.96
N LEU A 133 -7.21 2.65 11.01
CA LEU A 133 -6.59 3.06 9.75
C LEU A 133 -7.55 3.83 8.84
N LEU A 134 -8.81 3.39 8.73
CA LEU A 134 -9.83 4.12 7.95
C LEU A 134 -10.15 5.49 8.54
N ASP A 135 -10.30 5.59 9.86
CA ASP A 135 -10.58 6.86 10.54
C ASP A 135 -9.46 7.88 10.26
N GLN A 136 -8.20 7.42 10.26
CA GLN A 136 -7.07 8.26 9.91
C GLN A 136 -7.06 8.65 8.43
N ILE A 137 -7.41 7.74 7.52
CA ILE A 137 -7.54 8.07 6.10
C ILE A 137 -8.61 9.14 5.91
N THR A 138 -9.80 8.98 6.50
CA THR A 138 -10.90 9.96 6.42
C THR A 138 -10.49 11.32 6.99
N ARG A 139 -9.72 11.33 8.08
CA ARG A 139 -9.20 12.57 8.67
C ARG A 139 -8.21 13.29 7.76
N LEU A 140 -7.36 12.55 7.03
CA LEU A 140 -6.31 13.11 6.16
C LEU A 140 -6.78 13.39 4.72
N ASP A 141 -7.83 12.70 4.26
CA ASP A 141 -8.43 12.82 2.93
C ASP A 141 -9.96 12.89 3.03
N PRO A 142 -10.52 14.04 3.47
CA PRO A 142 -11.97 14.21 3.63
C PRO A 142 -12.76 14.09 2.33
N GLN A 143 -12.11 14.25 1.17
CA GLN A 143 -12.71 14.10 -0.15
C GLN A 143 -12.77 12.64 -0.62
N ALA A 144 -12.30 11.69 0.20
CA ALA A 144 -12.26 10.26 -0.11
C ALA A 144 -11.56 9.95 -1.45
N SER A 145 -10.55 10.74 -1.82
CA SER A 145 -9.84 10.61 -3.09
C SER A 145 -9.04 9.31 -3.23
N VAL A 146 -8.66 8.64 -2.13
CA VAL A 146 -8.08 7.28 -2.18
C VAL A 146 -9.14 6.17 -2.12
N GLY A 147 -10.39 6.49 -1.76
CA GLY A 147 -11.48 5.55 -1.52
C GLY A 147 -11.30 4.69 -0.27
N GLY A 148 -12.40 4.14 0.25
CA GLY A 148 -12.41 3.31 1.47
C GLY A 148 -13.70 2.50 1.67
N GLU A 149 -14.68 2.70 0.79
CA GLU A 149 -16.04 2.21 0.90
C GLU A 149 -16.10 0.68 0.90
N VAL A 150 -15.26 0.04 0.08
CA VAL A 150 -15.17 -1.43 0.04
C VAL A 150 -14.70 -1.99 1.38
N ILE A 151 -13.70 -1.34 2.02
CA ILE A 151 -13.17 -1.79 3.31
C ILE A 151 -14.21 -1.55 4.41
N ALA A 152 -14.86 -0.38 4.40
CA ALA A 152 -15.97 -0.07 5.31
C ALA A 152 -17.12 -1.08 5.19
N SER A 153 -17.47 -1.47 3.95
CA SER A 153 -18.52 -2.46 3.68
C SER A 153 -18.16 -3.86 4.18
N LEU A 154 -16.89 -4.26 4.02
CA LEU A 154 -16.38 -5.51 4.57
C LEU A 154 -16.41 -5.52 6.11
N LEU A 155 -16.06 -4.40 6.76
CA LEU A 155 -16.16 -4.26 8.21
C LEU A 155 -17.61 -4.38 8.70
N ALA A 156 -18.55 -3.68 8.06
CA ALA A 156 -19.97 -3.75 8.42
C ALA A 156 -20.53 -5.18 8.31
N SER A 157 -20.07 -5.94 7.31
CA SER A 157 -20.45 -7.35 7.12
C SER A 157 -19.92 -8.28 8.23
N MET A 158 -18.73 -7.98 8.77
CA MET A 158 -18.16 -8.72 9.91
C MET A 158 -18.92 -8.43 11.21
N ASP A 159 -19.32 -7.17 11.44
CA ASP A 159 -20.07 -6.79 12.63
C ASP A 159 -21.49 -7.37 12.64
N GLY A 160 -22.15 -7.44 11.48
CA GLY A 160 -23.45 -8.10 11.33
C GLY A 160 -23.43 -9.63 11.45
N SER A 161 -22.23 -10.25 11.45
CA SER A 161 -22.05 -11.70 11.53
C SER A 161 -21.71 -12.20 12.95
N ARG A 162 -21.66 -11.32 13.98
CA ARG A 162 -21.60 -11.77 15.37
C ARG A 162 -22.99 -12.24 15.83
N PRO A 163 -23.21 -13.53 16.13
CA PRO A 163 -24.35 -13.88 16.96
C PRO A 163 -24.09 -13.33 18.37
N GLY A 164 -25.13 -12.72 18.96
CA GLY A 164 -25.14 -12.38 20.38
C GLY A 164 -25.13 -13.60 21.28
#